data_AF-A0A7C7RW41-F1
#
_entry.id   AF-A0A7C7RW41-F1
#
_cell.length_a   1.000
_cell.length_b   1.000
_cell.length_c   1.000
_cell.angle_alpha   90.00
_cell.angle_beta   90.00
_cell.angle_gamma   90.00
#
_symmetry.space_group_name_H-M   'P 1'
#
loop_
_entity.id
_entity.type
_entity.pdbx_description
1 polymer ?
#
loop_
_entity_poly.entity_id
_entity_poly.type
_entity_poly.pdbx_seq_one_letter_code
_entity_poly.pdbx_strand_id
1 'polypeptide(L)' 'AAYQHERHITEKIHELVELAEAEKDRAAFQMLQWFVAEQVEEEDQTRRAVELLERVGPDGRGILMIDQRLGARAD' A
#
# COMPACT_ATOMS: atom_id res chain seq x y z
N ALA A 1 1.59 -9.72 -6.22
CA ALA A 1 0.25 -9.92 -5.63
C ALA A 1 -0.06 -8.79 -4.64
N ALA A 2 0.71 -8.64 -3.55
CA ALA A 2 0.50 -7.59 -2.54
C ALA A 2 0.43 -6.16 -3.13
N TYR A 3 1.42 -5.71 -3.89
CA TYR A 3 1.40 -4.36 -4.48
C TYR A 3 0.19 -4.09 -5.40
N GLN A 4 -0.27 -5.10 -6.15
CA GLN A 4 -1.46 -4.96 -6.99
C GLN A 4 -2.74 -4.90 -6.15
N HIS A 5 -2.76 -5.58 -5.01
CA HIS A 5 -3.87 -5.49 -4.06
C HIS A 5 -3.93 -4.10 -3.42
N GLU A 6 -2.80 -3.55 -3.00
CA GLU A 6 -2.76 -2.18 -2.44
C GLU A 6 -3.23 -1.13 -3.44
N ARG A 7 -2.78 -1.21 -4.70
CA ARG A 7 -3.27 -0.31 -5.75
C ARG A 7 -4.79 -0.40 -5.96
N HIS A 8 -5.36 -1.59 -5.79
CA HIS A 8 -6.82 -1.77 -5.87
C HIS A 8 -7.54 -1.15 -4.68
N ILE A 9 -6.98 -1.26 -3.47
CA ILE A 9 -7.54 -0.61 -2.26
C ILE A 9 -7.49 0.91 -2.41
N THR A 10 -6.37 1.46 -2.89
CA THR A 10 -6.23 2.91 -3.17
C THR A 10 -7.28 3.40 -4.17
N GLU A 11 -7.52 2.66 -5.25
CA GLU A 11 -8.57 2.97 -6.22
C GLU A 11 -9.95 3.05 -5.53
N LYS A 12 -10.27 2.09 -4.67
CA LYS A 12 -11.54 2.07 -3.93
C LYS A 12 -11.68 3.23 -2.94
N ILE A 13 -10.59 3.63 -2.29
CA ILE A 13 -10.60 4.79 -1.40
C ILE A 13 -10.83 6.08 -2.20
N HIS A 14 -10.20 6.23 -3.37
CA HIS A 14 -10.45 7.38 -4.24
C HIS A 14 -11.91 7.42 -4.72
N GLU A 15 -12.49 6.30 -5.12
CA GLU A 15 -13.92 6.22 -5.48
C GLU A 15 -14.84 6.69 -4.32
N LEU A 16 -14.51 6.32 -3.08
CA LEU A 16 -15.26 6.76 -1.91
C LEU A 16 -15.09 8.25 -1.62
N VAL A 17 -13.90 8.81 -1.82
CA VAL A 17 -13.62 10.24 -1.67
C VAL A 17 -14.42 11.04 -2.69
N GLU A 18 -14.38 10.64 -3.97
CA GLU A 18 -15.16 11.27 -5.04
C GLU A 18 -16.67 11.23 -4.76
N LEU A 19 -17.17 10.08 -4.26
CA LEU A 19 -18.56 9.95 -3.86
C LEU A 19 -18.93 10.89 -2.70
N ALA A 20 -18.09 10.97 -1.67
CA ALA A 20 -18.33 11.86 -0.53
C ALA A 20 -18.34 13.34 -0.96
N GLU A 21 -17.47 13.74 -1.89
CA GLU A 21 -17.49 15.09 -2.47
C GLU A 21 -18.75 15.36 -3.29
N ALA A 22 -19.17 14.41 -4.13
CA ALA A 22 -20.36 14.53 -4.96
C ALA A 22 -21.64 14.68 -4.12
N GLU A 23 -21.77 13.91 -3.04
CA GLU A 23 -22.87 13.97 -2.08
C GLU A 23 -22.75 15.17 -1.11
N LYS A 24 -21.65 15.92 -1.17
CA LYS A 24 -21.31 17.02 -0.25
C LYS A 24 -21.25 16.57 1.21
N ASP A 25 -20.96 15.29 1.47
CA ASP A 25 -20.76 14.75 2.81
C ASP A 25 -19.36 15.11 3.30
N ARG A 26 -19.28 16.24 4.01
CA ARG A 26 -18.02 16.76 4.54
C ARG A 26 -17.45 15.91 5.68
N ALA A 27 -18.30 15.20 6.42
CA ALA A 27 -17.85 14.34 7.50
C ALA A 27 -17.17 13.09 6.95
N ALA A 28 -17.81 12.41 5.99
CA ALA A 28 -17.22 11.27 5.30
C ALA A 28 -15.95 11.65 4.54
N PHE A 29 -15.97 12.78 3.81
CA PHE A 29 -14.78 13.28 3.10
C PHE A 29 -13.59 13.48 4.04
N GLN A 30 -13.82 14.15 5.19
CA GLN A 30 -12.77 14.40 6.17
C GLN A 30 -12.25 13.11 6.83
N MET A 31 -13.14 12.17 7.14
CA MET A 31 -12.77 10.85 7.66
C MET A 31 -11.89 10.07 6.68
N LEU A 32 -12.24 10.09 5.38
CA LEU A 32 -11.53 9.36 4.34
C LEU A 32 -10.10 9.89 4.09
N GLN A 33 -9.80 11.13 4.47
CA GLN A 33 -8.43 11.67 4.32
C GLN A 33 -7.39 10.89 5.11
N TRP A 34 -7.75 10.30 6.25
CA TRP A 34 -6.84 9.45 7.00
C TRP A 34 -6.46 8.20 6.19
N PHE A 35 -7.44 7.55 5.55
CA PHE A 35 -7.21 6.38 4.71
C PHE A 35 -6.41 6.72 3.44
N VAL A 36 -6.62 7.91 2.86
CA VAL A 36 -5.79 8.38 1.74
C VAL A 36 -4.33 8.52 2.16
N ALA A 37 -4.07 9.11 3.34
CA ALA A 37 -2.72 9.24 3.85
C ALA A 37 -2.07 7.87 4.12
N GLU A 38 -2.81 6.94 4.71
CA GLU A 38 -2.34 5.57 5.00
C GLU A 38 -1.93 4.82 3.72
N GLN A 39 -2.73 4.91 2.66
CA GLN A 39 -2.40 4.23 1.40
C GLN A 39 -1.10 4.72 0.75
N VAL A 40 -0.67 5.96 1.01
CA VAL A 40 0.63 6.46 0.52
C VAL A 40 1.77 5.65 1.14
N GLU A 41 1.67 5.31 2.42
CA GLU A 41 2.67 4.52 3.15
C GLU A 41 2.61 3.04 2.73
N GLU A 42 1.41 2.45 2.67
CA GLU A 42 1.19 1.05 2.30
C GLU A 42 1.65 0.74 0.86
N GLU A 43 1.37 1.63 -0.10
CA GLU A 43 1.84 1.47 -1.47
C GLU A 43 3.37 1.60 -1.59
N ASP A 44 4.00 2.52 -0.85
CA ASP A 44 5.46 2.66 -0.86
C ASP A 44 6.14 1.43 -0.25
N GLN A 45 5.59 0.89 0.85
CA GLN A 45 6.10 -0.32 1.48
C GLN A 45 6.02 -1.53 0.54
N THR A 46 4.86 -1.75 -0.07
CA THR A 46 4.65 -2.90 -0.96
C THR A 46 5.40 -2.76 -2.28
N ARG A 47 5.53 -1.54 -2.83
CA ARG A 47 6.37 -1.26 -4.00
C ARG A 47 7.83 -1.59 -3.71
N ARG A 48 8.40 -1.11 -2.60
CA ARG A 48 9.79 -1.39 -2.21
C ARG A 48 10.06 -2.88 -2.04
N ALA A 49 9.11 -3.63 -1.48
CA ALA A 49 9.22 -5.07 -1.35
C ALA A 49 9.32 -5.76 -2.73
N VAL A 50 8.50 -5.34 -3.70
CA VAL A 50 8.56 -5.84 -5.08
C VAL A 50 9.90 -5.50 -5.74
N GLU A 51 10.35 -4.25 -5.65
CA GLU A 51 11.64 -3.81 -6.22
C GLU A 51 12.84 -4.60 -5.66
N LEU A 52 12.83 -4.89 -4.36
CA LEU A 52 13.86 -5.72 -3.73
C LEU A 52 13.85 -7.15 -4.25
N LEU A 53 12.66 -7.75 -4.39
CA LEU A 53 12.52 -9.11 -4.93
C LEU A 53 12.96 -9.19 -6.39
N GLU A 54 12.59 -8.21 -7.22
CA GLU A 54 13.02 -8.12 -8.62
C GLU A 54 14.55 -7.97 -8.74
N ARG A 55 15.16 -7.17 -7.85
CA ARG A 55 16.61 -6.97 -7.83
C ARG A 55 17.40 -8.22 -7.42
N VAL A 56 16.87 -9.03 -6.51
CA VAL A 56 17.51 -10.27 -6.05
C VAL A 56 17.39 -11.39 -7.08
N GLY A 57 16.27 -11.44 -7.82
CA GLY A 57 16.04 -12.50 -8.80
C GLY A 57 15.94 -13.89 -8.14
N PRO A 58 16.31 -14.99 -8.83
CA PRO A 58 16.12 -16.35 -8.32
C PRO A 58 17.18 -16.80 -7.30
N ASP A 59 18.05 -15.91 -6.81
CA ASP A 59 19.04 -16.27 -5.79
C ASP A 59 18.38 -16.52 -4.43
N GLY A 60 18.23 -17.79 -4.07
CA GLY A 60 17.60 -18.23 -2.82
C GLY A 60 18.23 -17.65 -1.56
N ARG A 61 19.52 -17.26 -1.58
CA ARG A 61 20.15 -16.59 -0.43
C ARG A 61 19.66 -15.15 -0.29
N GLY A 62 19.53 -14.42 -1.39
CA GLY A 62 18.99 -13.06 -1.37
C GLY A 62 17.53 -13.02 -0.94
N ILE A 63 16.74 -14.02 -1.33
CA ILE A 63 15.32 -14.15 -0.92
C ILE A 63 15.23 -14.34 0.60
N LEU A 64 16.04 -15.22 1.19
CA LEU A 64 16.06 -15.45 2.63
C LEU A 64 16.47 -14.18 3.42
N MET A 65 17.40 -13.38 2.89
CA MET A 65 17.80 -12.12 3.51
C MET A 65 16.70 -11.05 3.45
N ILE A 66 15.92 -11.01 2.35
CA ILE A 66 14.77 -10.10 2.23
C ILE A 66 13.68 -10.51 3.23
N ASP A 67 13.38 -11.81 3.33
CA ASP A 67 12.37 -12.35 4.26
C ASP A 67 12.65 -11.93 5.71
N GLN A 68 13.89 -12.12 6.18
CA GLN A 68 14.31 -11.68 7.52
C GLN A 68 14.17 -10.16 7.72
N ARG A 69 14.45 -9.37 6.69
CA ARG A 69 14.39 -7.90 6.76
C ARG A 69 12.95 -7.36 6.76
N LEU A 70 12.05 -8.01 6.04
CA LEU A 70 10.63 -7.66 6.02
C LEU A 70 9.93 -8.11 7.31
N GLY A 71 10.25 -9.31 7.81
CA GLY A 71 9.68 -9.85 9.06
C GLY A 71 10.11 -9.09 10.31
N ALA A 72 11.28 -8.44 10.30
CA ALA A 72 11.77 -7.63 11.42
C ALA A 72 11.11 -6.25 11.57
N ARG A 73 10.17 -5.87 10.67
CA ARG A 73 9.47 -4.58 10.70
C ARG A 73 8.07 -4.63 11.34
N ALA A 74 7.73 -5.72 12.01
CA ALA A 74 6.48 -5.82 12.77
C ALA A 74 6.62 -5.10 14.13
N ASP A 75 6.82 -3.77 14.10
CA ASP A 75 6.67 -2.85 15.23
C ASP A 75 6.10 -1.52 14.73
#